data_AF-A0A957SH99-F1
#
_entry.id   AF-A0A957SH99-F1
#
_cell.length_a   1.000
_cell.length_b   1.000
_cell.length_c   1.000
_cell.angle_alpha   90.00
_cell.angle_beta   90.00
_cell.angle_gamma   90.00
#
_symmetry.space_group_name_H-M   'P 1'
#
loop_
_entity.id
_entity.type
_entity.pdbx_description
1 polymer ?
#
loop_
_entity_poly.entity_id
_entity_poly.type
_entity_poly.pdbx_seq_one_letter_code
_entity_poly.pdbx_strand_id
1 'polypeptide(L)' 'MKRRPIIARGAPSRTRRFTPRDTTRINNRIRVPEVRVIGADGQQLGIMQTRQALSIASEQELDLVEVAP' A
#
# COMPACT_ATOMS: atom_id res chain seq x y z
N MET A 1 37.39 46.68 16.86
CA MET A 1 38.03 45.36 16.65
C MET A 1 36.96 44.41 16.07
N LYS A 2 37.19 43.84 14.87
CA LYS A 2 36.20 43.04 14.12
C LYS A 2 36.14 41.61 14.65
N ARG A 3 34.93 41.06 14.88
CA ARG A 3 34.69 39.60 14.82
C ARG A 3 33.41 39.34 14.03
N ARG A 4 33.53 38.43 13.06
CA ARG A 4 32.69 38.23 11.86
C ARG A 4 31.42 37.41 12.19
N PRO A 5 30.32 37.54 11.44
CA PRO A 5 29.17 36.64 11.57
C PRO A 5 29.48 35.28 10.94
N ILE A 6 29.06 34.19 11.59
CA ILE A 6 29.09 32.85 10.98
C ILE A 6 27.79 32.68 10.19
N ILE A 7 27.89 32.83 8.87
CA ILE A 7 26.85 32.44 7.92
C ILE A 7 27.05 30.95 7.64
N ALA A 8 26.22 30.08 8.21
CA ALA A 8 26.16 28.68 7.80
C ALA A 8 25.30 28.57 6.54
N ARG A 9 25.94 28.64 5.36
CA ARG A 9 25.34 28.24 4.09
C ARG A 9 25.31 26.70 4.00
N GLY A 10 24.12 26.16 3.77
CA GLY A 10 23.89 25.01 2.89
C GLY A 10 24.26 23.61 3.39
N ALA A 11 23.23 22.83 3.73
CA ALA A 11 23.09 21.48 3.19
C ALA A 11 21.59 21.20 3.02
N PRO A 12 21.08 20.92 1.79
CA PRO A 12 19.73 20.39 1.68
C PRO A 12 19.75 19.04 2.41
N SER A 13 18.89 18.90 3.41
CA SER A 13 18.65 17.62 4.06
C SER A 13 18.38 16.59 2.97
N ARG A 14 19.37 15.74 2.67
CA ARG A 14 19.14 14.45 2.00
C ARG A 14 18.44 13.56 3.03
N THR A 15 17.26 13.97 3.47
CA THR A 15 16.26 13.01 3.90
C THR A 15 15.97 12.24 2.63
N ARG A 16 16.61 11.07 2.48
CA ARG A 16 16.09 10.00 1.63
C ARG A 16 14.60 9.98 1.95
N ARG A 17 13.76 10.48 1.03
CA ARG A 17 12.33 10.28 1.14
C ARG A 17 12.20 8.77 1.22
N PHE A 18 11.92 8.26 2.40
CA PHE A 18 11.47 6.91 2.58
C PHE A 18 10.05 6.97 2.00
N THR A 19 9.93 6.92 0.68
CA THR A 19 8.68 6.51 0.07
C THR A 19 8.57 5.06 0.52
N PRO A 20 7.64 4.71 1.43
CA PRO A 20 7.38 3.31 1.70
C PRO A 20 7.18 2.69 0.34
N ARG A 21 8.04 1.74 -0.03
CA ARG A 21 7.79 0.98 -1.26
C ARG A 21 6.43 0.37 -1.02
N ASP A 22 5.48 0.64 -1.90
CA ASP A 22 4.15 0.11 -1.79
C ASP A 22 4.24 -1.42 -1.90
N THR A 23 4.26 -2.08 -0.73
CA THR A 23 4.37 -3.54 -0.59
C THR A 23 3.00 -4.21 -0.72
N THR A 24 1.93 -3.43 -0.89
CA THR A 24 0.56 -3.92 -0.94
C THR A 24 0.39 -4.84 -2.15
N ARG A 25 -0.04 -6.09 -1.91
CA ARG A 25 -0.36 -7.01 -2.99
C ARG A 25 -1.79 -6.74 -3.45
N ILE A 26 -1.95 -6.60 -4.76
CA ILE A 26 -3.23 -6.40 -5.41
C ILE A 26 -3.43 -7.47 -6.49
N ASN A 27 -4.67 -7.91 -6.68
CA ASN A 27 -5.08 -8.78 -7.77
C ASN A 27 -4.15 -10.00 -7.95
N ASN A 28 -3.57 -10.16 -9.14
CA ASN A 28 -2.62 -11.21 -9.50
C ASN A 28 -1.27 -11.09 -8.77
N ARG A 29 -1.09 -10.22 -7.77
CA ARG A 29 0.06 -10.27 -6.84
C ARG A 29 -0.24 -11.05 -5.57
N ILE A 30 -1.52 -11.31 -5.26
CA ILE A 30 -1.95 -12.15 -4.15
C ILE A 30 -1.63 -13.61 -4.50
N ARG A 31 -1.01 -14.35 -3.57
CA ARG A 31 -0.47 -15.71 -3.81
C ARG A 31 -1.08 -16.78 -2.92
N VAL A 32 -1.82 -16.39 -1.89
CA VAL A 32 -2.47 -17.34 -0.98
C VAL A 32 -3.62 -18.05 -1.69
N PRO A 33 -3.94 -19.30 -1.33
CA PRO A 33 -5.02 -20.06 -1.97
C PRO A 33 -6.41 -19.53 -1.56
N GLU A 34 -6.54 -19.07 -0.31
CA GLU A 34 -7.81 -18.69 0.30
C GLU A 34 -7.69 -17.33 0.99
N VAL A 35 -8.75 -16.53 0.93
CA VAL A 35 -8.82 -15.18 1.51
C VAL A 35 -10.16 -14.95 2.21
N ARG A 36 -10.13 -14.14 3.27
CA ARG A 36 -11.34 -13.54 3.85
C ARG A 36 -11.62 -12.23 3.14
N VAL A 37 -12.81 -12.07 2.58
CA VAL A 37 -13.17 -10.93 1.74
C VAL A 37 -14.13 -9.99 2.46
N ILE A 38 -13.84 -8.70 2.36
CA ILE A 38 -14.69 -7.60 2.82
C ILE A 38 -15.05 -6.78 1.57
N GLY A 39 -16.34 -6.55 1.36
CA GLY A 39 -16.87 -5.74 0.25
C GLY A 39 -16.58 -4.25 0.44
N ALA A 40 -16.74 -3.47 -0.63
CA ALA A 40 -16.51 -2.01 -0.62
C ALA A 40 -17.47 -1.25 0.31
N ASP A 41 -18.63 -1.84 0.61
CA ASP A 41 -19.64 -1.35 1.55
C ASP A 41 -19.36 -1.78 3.01
N GLY A 42 -18.27 -2.52 3.25
CA GLY A 42 -17.90 -3.05 4.55
C GLY A 42 -18.55 -4.40 4.90
N GLN A 43 -19.36 -4.99 4.02
CA GLN A 43 -19.96 -6.31 4.27
C GLN A 43 -18.91 -7.43 4.24
N GLN A 44 -19.04 -8.39 5.15
CA GLN A 44 -18.21 -9.59 5.13
C GLN A 44 -18.80 -10.61 4.16
N LEU A 45 -18.11 -10.87 3.04
CA LEU A 45 -18.52 -11.86 2.05
C LEU A 45 -18.08 -13.29 2.44
N GLY A 46 -17.23 -13.40 3.47
CA GLY A 46 -16.79 -14.68 4.03
C GLY A 46 -15.40 -15.09 3.56
N ILE A 47 -15.08 -16.37 3.73
CA ILE A 47 -13.82 -16.98 3.35
C ILE A 47 -14.02 -17.73 2.03
N MET A 48 -13.16 -17.48 1.04
CA MET A 48 -13.29 -18.07 -0.29
C MET A 48 -11.94 -18.20 -1.00
N GLN A 49 -11.93 -18.97 -2.09
CA GLN A 49 -10.75 -19.11 -2.94
C GLN A 49 -10.35 -17.76 -3.53
N THR A 50 -9.04 -17.47 -3.59
CA THR A 50 -8.53 -16.22 -4.16
C THR A 50 -9.03 -15.99 -5.58
N ARG A 51 -9.18 -17.05 -6.38
CA ARG A 51 -9.75 -16.95 -7.74
C ARG A 51 -11.19 -16.44 -7.73
N GLN A 52 -12.02 -16.91 -6.78
CA GLN A 52 -13.40 -16.45 -6.64
C GLN A 52 -13.44 -14.98 -6.21
N ALA A 53 -12.58 -14.58 -5.25
CA ALA A 53 -12.47 -13.19 -4.84
C ALA A 53 -12.05 -12.26 -6.00
N LEU A 54 -11.12 -12.71 -6.85
CA LEU A 54 -10.72 -11.98 -8.06
C LEU A 54 -11.86 -11.84 -9.07
N SER A 55 -12.68 -12.89 -9.26
CA SER A 55 -13.87 -12.82 -10.12
C SER A 55 -14.88 -11.81 -9.61
N ILE A 56 -15.19 -11.83 -8.30
CA ILE A 56 -16.12 -10.88 -7.68
C ILE A 56 -15.60 -9.44 -7.82
N ALA A 57 -14.31 -9.21 -7.58
CA ALA A 57 -13.69 -7.91 -7.76
C ALA A 57 -13.80 -7.43 -9.22
N SER A 58 -13.50 -8.31 -10.18
CA SER A 58 -13.60 -8.01 -11.61
C SER A 58 -15.03 -7.72 -12.07
N GLU A 59 -16.03 -8.45 -11.56
CA GLU A 59 -17.45 -8.24 -11.88
C GLU A 59 -17.98 -6.90 -11.35
N GLN A 60 -17.37 -6.40 -10.27
CA GLN A 60 -17.71 -5.12 -9.66
C GLN A 60 -16.80 -3.96 -10.11
N GLU A 61 -15.88 -4.22 -11.06
CA GLU A 61 -14.87 -3.25 -11.51
C GLU A 61 -13.99 -2.71 -10.36
N LEU A 62 -13.70 -3.57 -9.37
CA LEU A 62 -12.87 -3.29 -8.20
C LEU A 62 -11.54 -4.06 -8.23
N ASP A 63 -10.57 -3.56 -7.46
CA ASP A 63 -9.32 -4.26 -7.19
C ASP A 63 -9.40 -5.07 -5.88
N LEU A 64 -8.90 -6.29 -5.90
CA LEU A 64 -8.71 -7.08 -4.69
C LEU A 64 -7.39 -6.66 -4.02
N VAL A 65 -7.47 -6.11 -2.81
CA VAL A 65 -6.32 -5.60 -2.05
C VAL A 65 -6.06 -6.46 -0.81
N GLU A 66 -4.81 -6.91 -0.63
CA GLU A 66 -4.38 -7.60 0.59
C GLU A 66 -4.19 -6.59 1.73
N VAL A 67 -5.04 -6.66 2.75
CA VAL A 67 -4.97 -5.78 3.94
C VAL A 67 -4.20 -6.39 5.12
N ALA A 68 -4.03 -7.72 5.12
CA ALA A 68 -3.29 -8.47 6.13
C ALA A 68 -2.63 -9.69 5.47
N PRO A 69 -1.28 -9.80 5.47
CA PRO A 69 -0.55 -10.95 4.92
C PRO A 69 -0.51 -12.15 5.88
#